data_AF-A0A1V5N763-F1
#
_entry.id   AF-A0A1V5N763-F1
#
_cell.length_a   1.000
_cell.length_b   1.000
_cell.length_c   1.000
_cell.angle_alpha   90.00
_cell.angle_beta   90.00
_cell.angle_gamma   90.00
#
_symmetry.space_group_name_H-M   'P 1'
#
loop_
_entity.id
_entity.type
_entity.pdbx_description
1 polymer ?
#
loop_
_entity_poly.entity_id
_entity_poly.type
_entity_poly.pdbx_seq_one_letter_code
_entity_poly.pdbx_strand_id
1 'polypeptide(L)'
;MNKTDNDSLIEIEIKGVPDPHRAKNLVNTTGALAFWETYELAEIFQYLDQANKALIPLYKDSIQIPEKKDTNKNEADPVSELGYEKNSQPDPEFISQNPLFSCLYPNVAQREDGQAYPQQGAVVGLVNISDTAKINTMLNLKEVKMLFPRDLFFMWTIKAVDEEGKYLQLVAVRQSSRDGMPPMSGAYIVNAKAEKGMSGNNEILMEMNSEGAHIWKRLTSNNIGKALAIAIDNNVYAAPMVQAAIDGGKSLISGNFTAEEAADMAIIIKNGALPLHTCIIQVEVSNNK
;
A
#
# COMPACT_ATOMS: atom_id res chain seq x y z
N MET A 1 -28.13 -40.92 -0.84
CA MET A 1 -28.98 -39.73 -1.01
C MET A 1 -28.31 -38.59 -0.27
N ASN A 2 -27.66 -37.67 -0.98
CA ASN A 2 -27.25 -36.34 -0.51
C ASN A 2 -27.04 -35.47 -1.76
N LYS A 3 -27.83 -34.41 -1.88
CA LYS A 3 -27.81 -33.40 -2.94
C LYS A 3 -27.99 -32.05 -2.23
N THR A 4 -27.04 -31.14 -2.44
CA THR A 4 -27.06 -29.67 -2.28
C THR A 4 -25.58 -29.23 -2.29
N ASP A 5 -25.11 -28.16 -2.90
CA ASP A 5 -25.65 -27.13 -3.80
C ASP A 5 -24.43 -26.27 -4.23
N ASN A 6 -24.50 -25.67 -5.43
CA ASN A 6 -23.79 -24.45 -5.85
C ASN A 6 -22.25 -24.40 -5.91
N ASP A 7 -21.64 -25.11 -6.86
CA ASP A 7 -20.36 -24.68 -7.45
C ASP A 7 -20.64 -23.71 -8.60
N SER A 8 -20.68 -22.41 -8.30
CA SER A 8 -20.82 -21.35 -9.31
C SER A 8 -19.45 -21.10 -9.94
N LEU A 9 -19.12 -21.83 -11.01
CA LEU A 9 -17.92 -21.59 -11.82
C LEU A 9 -18.12 -20.28 -12.62
N ILE A 10 -17.33 -19.24 -12.34
CA ILE A 10 -17.33 -18.01 -13.16
C ILE A 10 -16.18 -18.10 -14.16
N GLU A 11 -16.52 -18.31 -15.42
CA GLU A 11 -15.57 -18.25 -16.54
C GLU A 11 -15.31 -16.78 -16.87
N ILE A 12 -14.13 -16.27 -16.49
CA ILE A 12 -13.71 -14.89 -16.78
C ILE A 12 -12.93 -14.88 -18.10
N GLU A 13 -13.59 -14.47 -19.18
CA GLU A 13 -12.94 -14.24 -20.48
C GLU A 13 -12.28 -12.86 -20.49
N ILE A 14 -10.96 -12.79 -20.24
CA ILE A 14 -10.23 -11.52 -20.31
C ILE A 14 -9.96 -11.17 -21.78
N LYS A 15 -10.84 -10.37 -22.39
CA LYS A 15 -10.65 -9.87 -23.77
C LYS A 15 -9.60 -8.76 -23.82
N GLY A 16 -8.62 -8.92 -24.71
CA GLY A 16 -7.64 -7.87 -25.03
C GLY A 16 -6.25 -8.03 -24.39
N VAL A 17 -5.95 -9.17 -23.76
CA VAL A 17 -4.59 -9.46 -23.27
C VAL A 17 -3.79 -10.19 -24.36
N PRO A 18 -2.68 -9.61 -24.85
CA PRO A 18 -1.94 -10.18 -25.98
C PRO A 18 -1.06 -11.40 -25.61
N ASP A 19 -0.79 -11.64 -24.32
CA ASP A 19 0.14 -12.70 -23.85
C ASP A 19 -0.52 -13.63 -22.79
N PRO A 20 -0.52 -14.96 -22.98
CA PRO A 20 -1.01 -15.94 -22.01
C PRO A 20 -0.36 -15.87 -20.60
N HIS A 21 0.93 -15.51 -20.50
CA HIS A 21 1.59 -15.34 -19.18
C HIS A 21 1.09 -14.09 -18.46
N ARG A 22 0.84 -13.02 -19.21
CA ARG A 22 0.24 -11.78 -18.71
C ARG A 22 -1.21 -12.01 -18.26
N ALA A 23 -1.97 -12.82 -19.00
CA ALA A 23 -3.31 -13.23 -18.60
C ALA A 23 -3.31 -13.99 -17.27
N LYS A 24 -2.33 -14.88 -17.04
CA LYS A 24 -2.22 -15.66 -15.79
C LYS A 24 -2.00 -14.80 -14.54
N ASN A 25 -1.17 -13.74 -14.64
CA ASN A 25 -0.97 -12.81 -13.51
C ASN A 25 -2.21 -11.95 -13.24
N LEU A 26 -2.96 -11.60 -14.28
CA LEU A 26 -4.23 -10.87 -14.16
C LEU A 26 -5.35 -11.74 -13.55
N VAL A 27 -5.37 -13.04 -13.82
CA VAL A 27 -6.39 -14.00 -13.31
C VAL A 27 -6.21 -14.34 -11.83
N ASN A 28 -4.97 -14.34 -11.31
CA ASN A 28 -4.70 -14.64 -9.89
C ASN A 28 -5.05 -13.49 -8.94
N THR A 29 -5.36 -12.31 -9.48
CA THR A 29 -5.81 -11.13 -8.74
C THR A 29 -7.34 -11.22 -8.69
N THR A 30 -7.96 -11.29 -7.51
CA THR A 30 -9.43 -11.22 -7.37
C THR A 30 -10.01 -9.93 -7.99
N GLY A 31 -9.16 -8.93 -8.21
CA GLY A 31 -9.50 -7.68 -8.88
C GLY A 31 -10.30 -6.76 -7.97
N ALA A 32 -10.22 -6.95 -6.64
CA ALA A 32 -10.95 -6.16 -5.66
C ALA A 32 -10.33 -4.77 -5.58
N LEU A 33 -10.72 -3.89 -6.51
CA LEU A 33 -10.33 -2.49 -6.53
C LEU A 33 -10.99 -1.77 -5.36
N ALA A 34 -10.18 -1.00 -4.64
CA ALA A 34 -10.61 -0.24 -3.49
C ALA A 34 -9.87 1.10 -3.42
N PHE A 35 -10.61 2.14 -3.01
CA PHE A 35 -10.09 3.47 -2.78
C PHE A 35 -10.11 3.76 -1.29
N TRP A 36 -8.97 4.14 -0.75
CA TRP A 36 -8.77 4.33 0.68
C TRP A 36 -8.30 5.76 0.98
N GLU A 37 -8.84 6.32 2.06
CA GLU A 37 -8.20 7.47 2.70
C GLU A 37 -6.87 7.04 3.33
N THR A 38 -5.95 7.97 3.52
CA THR A 38 -4.60 7.64 3.99
C THR A 38 -4.24 8.37 5.27
N TYR A 39 -3.33 7.77 6.02
CA TYR A 39 -2.60 8.41 7.10
C TYR A 39 -1.30 8.98 6.55
N GLU A 40 -0.92 10.18 7.02
CA GLU A 40 0.43 10.70 6.77
C GLU A 40 1.40 10.21 7.85
N LEU A 41 2.69 10.16 7.52
CA LEU A 41 3.72 9.77 8.48
C LEU A 41 3.68 10.64 9.75
N ALA A 42 3.48 11.95 9.60
CA ALA A 42 3.36 12.88 10.72
C ALA A 42 2.25 12.49 11.71
N GLU A 43 1.15 11.91 11.22
CA GLU A 43 0.01 11.49 12.05
C GLU A 43 0.30 10.20 12.81
N ILE A 44 1.18 9.34 12.29
CA ILE A 44 1.37 7.99 12.82
C ILE A 44 2.75 7.70 13.39
N PHE A 45 3.71 8.61 13.22
CA PHE A 45 5.09 8.41 13.64
C PHE A 45 5.21 8.06 15.13
N GLN A 46 4.43 8.72 15.98
CA GLN A 46 4.41 8.43 17.42
C GLN A 46 3.93 7.00 17.73
N TYR A 47 3.01 6.44 16.94
CA TYR A 47 2.59 5.04 17.11
C TYR A 47 3.68 4.07 16.62
N LEU A 48 4.38 4.42 15.53
CA LEU A 48 5.53 3.63 15.03
C LEU A 48 6.68 3.61 16.06
N ASP A 49 6.97 4.73 16.71
CA ASP A 49 7.97 4.80 17.77
C ASP A 49 7.58 3.96 18.99
N GLN A 50 6.31 4.03 19.42
CA GLN A 50 5.79 3.17 20.49
C GLN A 50 5.85 1.69 20.12
N ALA A 51 5.51 1.33 18.87
CA ALA A 51 5.63 -0.02 18.35
C ALA A 51 7.08 -0.51 18.37
N ASN A 52 8.03 0.32 17.93
CA ASN A 52 9.45 0.02 18.00
C ASN A 52 9.90 -0.27 19.45
N LYS A 53 9.52 0.59 20.40
CA LYS A 53 9.82 0.41 21.83
C LYS A 53 9.23 -0.87 22.42
N ALA A 54 7.99 -1.21 22.04
CA ALA A 54 7.32 -2.43 22.49
C ALA A 54 8.02 -3.71 21.98
N LEU A 55 8.73 -3.62 20.85
CA LEU A 55 9.47 -4.75 20.27
C LEU A 55 10.84 -4.97 20.94
N ILE A 56 11.44 -3.94 21.58
CA ILE A 56 12.79 -4.03 22.18
C ILE A 56 12.94 -5.26 23.10
N PRO A 57 12.05 -5.54 24.07
CA PRO A 57 12.20 -6.69 24.96
C PRO A 57 12.19 -8.04 24.20
N LEU A 58 11.48 -8.13 23.08
CA LEU A 58 11.36 -9.35 22.29
C LEU A 58 12.61 -9.62 21.44
N TYR A 59 13.31 -8.56 21.04
CA TYR A 59 14.48 -8.66 20.16
C TYR A 59 15.81 -8.57 20.90
N LYS A 60 15.83 -8.00 22.12
CA LYS A 60 17.03 -7.92 22.96
C LYS A 60 17.59 -9.30 23.34
N ASP A 61 16.74 -10.29 23.54
CA ASP A 61 17.15 -11.65 23.92
C ASP A 61 17.56 -12.53 22.73
N SER A 62 17.20 -12.13 21.50
CA SER A 62 17.53 -12.87 20.28
C SER A 62 18.84 -12.45 19.62
N ILE A 63 19.44 -11.34 20.08
CA ILE A 63 20.69 -10.79 19.56
C ILE A 63 21.75 -10.91 20.66
N GLN A 64 22.83 -11.67 20.42
CA GLN A 64 23.98 -11.67 21.32
C GLN A 64 24.70 -10.33 21.22
N ILE A 65 24.42 -9.41 22.14
CA ILE A 65 25.10 -8.12 22.24
C ILE A 65 26.37 -8.32 23.08
N PRO A 66 27.59 -8.03 22.57
CA PRO A 66 28.79 -7.98 23.41
C PRO A 66 28.66 -6.85 24.44
N GLU A 67 29.05 -7.10 25.70
CA GLU A 67 28.89 -6.13 26.81
C GLU A 67 29.66 -4.80 26.60
N LYS A 68 28.86 -3.72 26.40
CA LYS A 68 28.97 -2.28 26.71
C LYS A 68 30.29 -1.49 26.60
N LYS A 69 30.13 -0.24 26.14
CA LYS A 69 30.55 0.96 26.91
C LYS A 69 29.44 2.03 26.91
N ASP A 70 29.17 2.57 28.10
CA ASP A 70 28.21 3.66 28.32
C ASP A 70 28.59 4.93 27.53
N THR A 71 27.64 5.46 26.78
CA THR A 71 27.59 6.87 26.41
C THR A 71 26.19 7.41 26.69
N ASN A 72 26.14 8.53 27.41
CA ASN A 72 24.95 9.33 27.62
C ASN A 72 24.28 9.62 26.27
N LYS A 73 23.12 9.02 26.02
CA LYS A 73 22.19 9.51 24.99
C LYS A 73 21.25 10.50 25.66
N ASN A 74 21.47 11.78 25.39
CA ASN A 74 20.40 12.77 25.50
C ASN A 74 19.24 12.30 24.61
N GLU A 75 18.01 12.52 25.05
CA GLU A 75 16.78 12.31 24.26
C GLU A 75 16.84 13.19 23.00
N ALA A 76 17.53 12.74 21.96
CA ALA A 76 17.45 13.30 20.63
C ALA A 76 16.13 12.85 19.98
N ASP A 77 15.55 13.72 19.15
CA ASP A 77 14.32 13.44 18.42
C ASP A 77 14.48 12.10 17.67
N PRO A 78 13.60 11.10 17.88
CA PRO A 78 13.70 9.79 17.21
C PRO A 78 13.79 9.91 15.69
N VAL A 79 13.30 11.02 15.12
CA VAL A 79 13.36 11.32 13.68
C VAL A 79 14.80 11.66 13.23
N SER A 80 15.61 12.27 14.10
CA SER A 80 16.95 12.77 13.81
C SER A 80 18.05 11.68 13.86
N GLU A 81 17.83 10.58 14.59
CA GLU A 81 18.75 9.42 14.62
C GLU A 81 18.55 8.43 13.45
N LEU A 82 17.54 8.63 12.58
CA LEU A 82 17.26 7.75 11.43
C LEU A 82 18.25 7.93 10.26
N GLY A 83 19.47 8.37 10.54
CA GLY A 83 20.56 8.53 9.59
C GLY A 83 21.09 7.19 9.09
N TYR A 84 20.36 6.56 8.16
CA TYR A 84 20.82 5.38 7.46
C TYR A 84 21.37 5.73 6.09
N GLU A 85 22.58 5.27 5.82
CA GLU A 85 23.02 5.06 4.45
C GLU A 85 22.28 3.86 3.88
N LYS A 86 21.60 4.06 2.75
CA LYS A 86 20.67 3.13 2.06
C LYS A 86 21.24 1.74 1.72
N ASN A 87 22.51 1.47 2.00
CA ASN A 87 23.28 0.31 1.54
C ASN A 87 24.05 -0.46 2.64
N SER A 88 23.91 -0.10 3.91
CA SER A 88 24.62 -0.77 5.02
C SER A 88 23.63 -1.47 5.96
N GLN A 89 23.87 -2.76 6.23
CA GLN A 89 23.08 -3.48 7.24
C GLN A 89 23.26 -2.79 8.60
N PRO A 90 22.16 -2.51 9.34
CA PRO A 90 22.28 -1.90 10.66
C PRO A 90 23.07 -2.82 11.60
N ASP A 91 23.89 -2.23 12.45
CA ASP A 91 24.69 -3.00 13.41
C ASP A 91 23.79 -3.67 14.48
N PRO A 92 24.29 -4.72 15.17
CA PRO A 92 23.49 -5.46 16.15
C PRO A 92 22.99 -4.63 17.33
N GLU A 93 23.74 -3.61 17.76
CA GLU A 93 23.34 -2.73 18.85
C GLU A 93 22.16 -1.87 18.42
N PHE A 94 22.23 -1.31 17.23
CA PHE A 94 21.15 -0.55 16.62
C PHE A 94 19.88 -1.40 16.48
N ILE A 95 19.98 -2.63 15.95
CA ILE A 95 18.83 -3.53 15.82
C ILE A 95 18.18 -3.82 17.18
N SER A 96 18.99 -4.00 18.23
CA SER A 96 18.48 -4.28 19.57
C SER A 96 17.71 -3.10 20.18
N GLN A 97 18.10 -1.87 19.84
CA GLN A 97 17.44 -0.64 20.31
C GLN A 97 16.27 -0.23 19.40
N ASN A 98 16.31 -0.62 18.13
CA ASN A 98 15.40 -0.17 17.09
C ASN A 98 14.96 -1.33 16.16
N PRO A 99 14.32 -2.38 16.70
CA PRO A 99 13.99 -3.57 15.92
C PRO A 99 13.06 -3.28 14.74
N LEU A 100 12.08 -2.37 14.89
CA LEU A 100 11.21 -1.96 13.79
C LEU A 100 11.97 -1.10 12.79
N PHE A 101 12.63 -0.04 13.27
CA PHE A 101 13.30 0.91 12.38
C PHE A 101 14.54 0.36 11.69
N SER A 102 15.11 -0.75 12.18
CA SER A 102 16.19 -1.48 11.51
C SER A 102 15.78 -2.03 10.13
N CYS A 103 14.49 -2.22 9.90
CA CYS A 103 13.93 -2.76 8.66
C CYS A 103 12.94 -1.78 7.99
N LEU A 104 12.31 -0.90 8.77
CA LEU A 104 11.40 0.14 8.29
C LEU A 104 12.05 1.50 8.35
N TYR A 105 12.45 2.04 7.20
CA TYR A 105 13.01 3.37 7.06
C TYR A 105 11.88 4.40 6.92
N PRO A 106 11.61 5.25 7.92
CA PRO A 106 10.51 6.21 7.84
C PRO A 106 10.69 7.19 6.68
N ASN A 107 9.58 7.57 6.04
CA ASN A 107 9.60 8.45 4.87
C ASN A 107 9.81 9.92 5.26
N VAL A 108 11.05 10.29 5.57
CA VAL A 108 11.45 11.63 6.02
C VAL A 108 12.38 12.30 5.00
N ALA A 109 12.26 13.62 4.88
CA ALA A 109 13.21 14.46 4.17
C ALA A 109 14.12 15.18 5.16
N GLN A 110 15.31 15.59 4.72
CA GLN A 110 16.23 16.41 5.52
C GLN A 110 16.17 17.86 5.07
N ARG A 111 16.18 18.78 6.04
CA ARG A 111 16.37 20.21 5.82
C ARG A 111 17.87 20.50 5.63
N GLU A 112 18.17 21.72 5.18
CA GLU A 112 19.55 22.21 5.02
C GLU A 112 20.32 22.21 6.36
N ASP A 113 19.63 22.32 7.49
CA ASP A 113 20.20 22.25 8.85
C ASP A 113 20.41 20.80 9.36
N GLY A 114 20.10 19.80 8.54
CA GLY A 114 20.17 18.38 8.89
C GLY A 114 18.99 17.85 9.70
N GLN A 115 18.00 18.69 10.05
CA GLN A 115 16.80 18.21 10.74
C GLN A 115 15.90 17.44 9.79
N ALA A 116 15.53 16.23 10.19
CA ALA A 116 14.60 15.41 9.43
C ALA A 116 13.14 15.82 9.73
N TYR A 117 12.30 15.79 8.70
CA TYR A 117 10.88 16.09 8.79
C TYR A 117 10.08 15.09 7.93
N PRO A 118 8.87 14.68 8.36
CA PRO A 118 8.06 13.74 7.61
C PRO A 118 7.67 14.32 6.25
N GLN A 119 7.80 13.49 5.20
CA GLN A 119 7.30 13.86 3.88
C GLN A 119 5.77 13.76 3.84
N GLN A 120 5.16 14.58 3.00
CA GLN A 120 3.72 14.56 2.75
C GLN A 120 3.35 13.35 1.88
N GLY A 121 2.15 12.80 2.10
CA GLY A 121 1.59 11.70 1.32
C GLY A 121 1.37 10.41 2.13
N ALA A 122 0.95 9.36 1.43
CA ALA A 122 0.48 8.11 2.05
C ALA A 122 1.61 7.15 2.47
N VAL A 123 2.82 7.37 1.94
CA VAL A 123 3.97 6.49 2.19
C VAL A 123 4.57 6.86 3.54
N VAL A 124 4.61 5.87 4.45
CA VAL A 124 5.09 6.04 5.82
C VAL A 124 6.49 5.47 6.02
N GLY A 125 6.93 4.56 5.14
CA GLY A 125 8.30 4.10 5.15
C GLY A 125 8.68 3.23 3.95
N LEU A 126 9.97 2.95 3.87
CA LEU A 126 10.62 2.09 2.89
C LEU A 126 11.15 0.85 3.59
N VAL A 127 11.02 -0.31 2.93
CA VAL A 127 11.42 -1.61 3.50
C VAL A 127 12.08 -2.43 2.42
N ASN A 128 13.17 -3.14 2.76
CA ASN A 128 13.74 -4.11 1.85
C ASN A 128 12.73 -5.25 1.62
N ILE A 129 12.54 -5.69 0.38
CA ILE A 129 11.59 -6.75 0.04
C ILE A 129 11.80 -8.02 0.88
N SER A 130 13.05 -8.35 1.24
CA SER A 130 13.37 -9.49 2.12
C SER A 130 12.86 -9.34 3.56
N ASP A 131 12.62 -8.11 4.02
CA ASP A 131 12.18 -7.79 5.39
C ASP A 131 10.66 -7.57 5.51
N THR A 132 9.92 -7.56 4.40
CA THR A 132 8.46 -7.33 4.39
C THR A 132 7.71 -8.31 5.28
N ALA A 133 8.07 -9.59 5.27
CA ALA A 133 7.49 -10.62 6.14
C ALA A 133 7.80 -10.37 7.63
N LYS A 134 9.00 -9.88 7.93
CA LYS A 134 9.42 -9.52 9.28
C LYS A 134 8.61 -8.33 9.80
N ILE A 135 8.43 -7.29 8.97
CA ILE A 135 7.58 -6.13 9.28
C ILE A 135 6.13 -6.55 9.49
N ASN A 136 5.57 -7.38 8.60
CA ASN A 136 4.20 -7.90 8.76
C ASN A 136 4.02 -8.65 10.08
N THR A 137 5.03 -9.41 10.50
CA THR A 137 5.01 -10.13 11.78
C THR A 137 5.02 -9.15 12.94
N MET A 138 5.97 -8.21 12.96
CA MET A 138 6.11 -7.20 14.02
C MET A 138 4.83 -6.38 14.20
N LEU A 139 4.26 -5.85 13.11
CA LEU A 139 3.08 -4.98 13.15
C LEU A 139 1.79 -5.74 13.55
N ASN A 140 1.75 -7.07 13.36
CA ASN A 140 0.60 -7.90 13.73
C ASN A 140 0.71 -8.56 15.11
N LEU A 141 1.84 -8.41 15.82
CA LEU A 141 1.93 -8.83 17.22
C LEU A 141 0.86 -8.13 18.03
N LYS A 142 0.15 -8.86 18.90
CA LYS A 142 -1.00 -8.34 19.64
C LYS A 142 -0.65 -7.05 20.41
N GLU A 143 0.48 -7.04 21.08
CA GLU A 143 0.98 -5.90 21.87
C GLU A 143 1.24 -4.67 21.01
N VAL A 144 1.83 -4.87 19.84
CA VAL A 144 2.14 -3.81 18.86
C VAL A 144 0.87 -3.30 18.18
N LYS A 145 0.02 -4.21 17.72
CA LYS A 145 -1.22 -3.90 17.01
C LYS A 145 -2.19 -3.06 17.86
N MET A 146 -2.21 -3.27 19.18
CA MET A 146 -3.04 -2.51 20.11
C MET A 146 -2.59 -1.04 20.29
N LEU A 147 -1.36 -0.69 19.90
CA LEU A 147 -0.86 0.68 19.98
C LEU A 147 -1.37 1.57 18.85
N PHE A 148 -1.75 0.98 17.72
CA PHE A 148 -2.23 1.73 16.56
C PHE A 148 -3.71 2.10 16.68
N PRO A 149 -4.14 3.20 16.02
CA PRO A 149 -5.55 3.46 15.79
C PRO A 149 -6.25 2.24 15.16
N ARG A 150 -7.48 1.94 15.61
CA ARG A 150 -8.22 0.74 15.17
C ARG A 150 -8.56 0.75 13.68
N ASP A 151 -8.62 1.93 13.08
CA ASP A 151 -8.90 2.17 11.68
C ASP A 151 -7.62 2.25 10.82
N LEU A 152 -6.44 2.07 11.41
CA LEU A 152 -5.16 2.09 10.68
C LEU A 152 -4.83 0.70 10.14
N PHE A 153 -4.60 0.63 8.83
CA PHE A 153 -4.12 -0.57 8.15
C PHE A 153 -2.90 -0.25 7.31
N PHE A 154 -1.98 -1.22 7.23
CA PHE A 154 -0.80 -1.10 6.40
C PHE A 154 -0.97 -1.91 5.12
N MET A 155 -0.55 -1.33 4.01
CA MET A 155 -0.54 -1.97 2.70
C MET A 155 0.81 -1.74 2.02
N TRP A 156 1.25 -2.72 1.23
CA TRP A 156 2.49 -2.61 0.47
C TRP A 156 2.20 -2.03 -0.92
N THR A 157 3.15 -1.28 -1.46
CA THR A 157 3.10 -0.96 -2.89
C THR A 157 3.38 -2.19 -3.73
N ILE A 158 2.70 -2.30 -4.87
CA ILE A 158 2.93 -3.39 -5.82
C ILE A 158 4.28 -3.26 -6.53
N LYS A 159 4.75 -2.02 -6.71
CA LYS A 159 5.98 -1.67 -7.41
C LYS A 159 7.05 -1.25 -6.41
N ALA A 160 8.27 -1.69 -6.67
CA ALA A 160 9.44 -1.20 -5.95
C ALA A 160 9.78 0.24 -6.33
N VAL A 161 10.34 0.98 -5.39
CA VAL A 161 10.73 2.38 -5.60
C VAL A 161 12.03 2.50 -6.40
N ASP A 162 12.88 1.48 -6.34
CA ASP A 162 14.17 1.41 -7.01
C ASP A 162 14.12 0.51 -8.25
N GLU A 163 15.00 0.78 -9.20
CA GLU A 163 15.09 0.03 -10.46
C GLU A 163 15.49 -1.44 -10.25
N GLU A 164 16.20 -1.75 -9.16
CA GLU A 164 16.66 -3.10 -8.82
C GLU A 164 15.58 -3.96 -8.14
N GLY A 165 14.44 -3.38 -7.77
CA GLY A 165 13.35 -4.12 -7.16
C GLY A 165 13.55 -4.44 -5.68
N LYS A 166 14.48 -3.78 -4.99
CA LYS A 166 14.87 -4.13 -3.61
C LYS A 166 13.98 -3.53 -2.54
N TYR A 167 13.35 -2.40 -2.80
CA TYR A 167 12.65 -1.61 -1.78
C TYR A 167 11.18 -1.40 -2.14
N LEU A 168 10.30 -1.86 -1.25
CA LEU A 168 8.87 -1.56 -1.31
C LEU A 168 8.52 -0.42 -0.36
N GLN A 169 7.44 0.30 -0.69
CA GLN A 169 6.89 1.34 0.16
C GLN A 169 5.77 0.77 1.02
N LEU A 170 5.79 1.12 2.31
CA LEU A 170 4.71 0.88 3.25
C LEU A 170 3.76 2.07 3.23
N VAL A 171 2.48 1.81 2.97
CA VAL A 171 1.42 2.81 2.92
C VAL A 171 0.48 2.59 4.10
N ALA A 172 0.11 3.67 4.79
CA ALA A 172 -0.87 3.63 5.87
C ALA A 172 -2.23 4.13 5.36
N VAL A 173 -3.25 3.28 5.45
CA VAL A 173 -4.60 3.55 4.99
C VAL A 173 -5.58 3.61 6.17
N ARG A 174 -6.65 4.38 5.98
CA ARG A 174 -7.76 4.53 6.92
C ARG A 174 -8.91 3.63 6.49
N GLN A 175 -9.35 2.78 7.39
CA GLN A 175 -10.54 1.98 7.24
C GLN A 175 -11.77 2.81 7.56
N SER A 176 -12.56 3.12 6.54
CA SER A 176 -13.74 3.98 6.68
C SER A 176 -14.97 3.11 6.95
N SER A 177 -15.38 3.04 8.22
CA SER A 177 -16.59 2.39 8.77
C SER A 177 -16.31 1.21 9.71
N ARG A 178 -17.25 0.97 10.64
CA ARG A 178 -17.21 -0.15 11.61
C ARG A 178 -17.10 -1.53 10.95
N ASP A 179 -17.52 -1.64 9.69
CA ASP A 179 -17.62 -2.91 8.95
C ASP A 179 -16.33 -3.27 8.21
N GLY A 180 -15.34 -2.38 8.27
CA GLY A 180 -14.02 -2.64 7.76
C GLY A 180 -13.81 -2.48 6.25
N MET A 181 -14.80 -1.90 5.58
CA MET A 181 -14.83 -1.73 4.13
C MET A 181 -14.08 -0.47 3.67
N PRO A 182 -13.60 -0.43 2.42
CA PRO A 182 -13.08 0.80 1.83
C PRO A 182 -14.18 1.85 1.65
N PRO A 183 -13.85 3.16 1.69
CA PRO A 183 -14.78 4.24 1.36
C PRO A 183 -15.47 4.07 0.00
N MET A 184 -14.77 3.51 -0.98
CA MET A 184 -15.30 3.23 -2.31
C MET A 184 -14.61 1.99 -2.89
N SER A 185 -15.38 1.14 -3.58
CA SER A 185 -14.88 -0.04 -4.28
C SER A 185 -14.97 0.12 -5.79
N GLY A 186 -14.37 -0.83 -6.53
CA GLY A 186 -14.42 -0.89 -7.98
C GLY A 186 -15.82 -1.10 -8.58
N ALA A 187 -16.80 -1.52 -7.78
CA ALA A 187 -18.17 -1.74 -8.25
C ALA A 187 -18.85 -0.47 -8.79
N TYR A 188 -18.34 0.71 -8.41
CA TYR A 188 -18.84 1.99 -8.88
C TYR A 188 -18.16 2.49 -10.17
N ILE A 189 -17.13 1.79 -10.65
CA ILE A 189 -16.42 2.13 -11.88
C ILE A 189 -17.12 1.46 -13.05
N VAL A 190 -17.51 2.25 -14.05
CA VAL A 190 -18.19 1.76 -15.27
C VAL A 190 -17.24 1.65 -16.45
N ASN A 191 -16.12 2.36 -16.43
CA ASN A 191 -15.14 2.35 -17.50
C ASN A 191 -13.76 2.75 -16.99
N ALA A 192 -12.71 2.22 -17.61
CA ALA A 192 -11.34 2.63 -17.39
C ALA A 192 -10.52 2.53 -18.67
N LYS A 193 -9.61 3.50 -18.88
CA LYS A 193 -8.75 3.59 -20.06
C LYS A 193 -7.38 4.14 -19.68
N ALA A 194 -6.33 3.55 -20.23
CA ALA A 194 -5.01 4.16 -20.20
C ALA A 194 -4.96 5.32 -21.21
N GLU A 195 -4.50 6.48 -20.75
CA GLU A 195 -4.34 7.68 -21.55
C GLU A 195 -2.95 8.28 -21.33
N LYS A 196 -2.50 9.08 -22.28
CA LYS A 196 -1.25 9.83 -22.14
C LYS A 196 -1.59 11.26 -21.74
N GLY A 197 -1.18 11.65 -20.55
CA GLY A 197 -1.41 13.00 -20.02
C GLY A 197 -0.66 14.07 -20.82
N MET A 198 -1.02 15.33 -20.61
CA MET A 198 -0.42 16.48 -21.33
C MET A 198 1.09 16.59 -21.14
N SER A 199 1.62 16.15 -19.99
CA SER A 199 3.05 16.11 -19.68
C SER A 199 3.78 14.92 -20.30
N GLY A 200 3.08 14.04 -21.03
CA GLY A 200 3.63 12.81 -21.59
C GLY A 200 3.65 11.62 -20.63
N ASN A 201 3.19 11.81 -19.38
CA ASN A 201 3.06 10.74 -18.39
C ASN A 201 1.90 9.79 -18.76
N ASN A 202 2.00 8.53 -18.38
CA ASN A 202 0.89 7.59 -18.52
C ASN A 202 -0.07 7.76 -17.34
N GLU A 203 -1.35 7.90 -17.66
CA GLU A 203 -2.43 8.12 -16.70
C GLU A 203 -3.57 7.15 -16.98
N ILE A 204 -4.46 6.96 -16.01
CA ILE A 204 -5.62 6.10 -16.18
C ILE A 204 -6.86 6.94 -15.97
N LEU A 205 -7.64 7.11 -17.03
CA LEU A 205 -8.96 7.70 -16.97
C LEU A 205 -9.93 6.66 -16.41
N MET A 206 -10.62 7.03 -15.33
CA MET A 206 -11.74 6.27 -14.77
C MET A 206 -13.04 7.04 -14.96
N GLU A 207 -14.09 6.31 -15.30
CA GLU A 207 -15.45 6.81 -15.33
C GLU A 207 -16.32 6.00 -14.35
N MET A 208 -17.13 6.70 -13.58
CA MET A 208 -17.95 6.15 -12.50
C MET A 208 -19.43 6.26 -12.86
N ASN A 209 -20.27 5.43 -12.22
CA ASN A 209 -21.71 5.66 -12.24
C ASN A 209 -22.09 6.87 -11.35
N SER A 210 -23.36 7.27 -11.38
CA SER A 210 -23.82 8.46 -10.63
C SER A 210 -23.63 8.33 -9.11
N GLU A 211 -23.84 7.15 -8.53
CA GLU A 211 -23.62 6.91 -7.10
C GLU A 211 -22.14 7.04 -6.73
N GLY A 212 -21.26 6.41 -7.52
CA GLY A 212 -19.81 6.51 -7.42
C GLY A 212 -19.31 7.93 -7.53
N ALA A 213 -19.85 8.71 -8.47
CA ALA A 213 -19.52 10.12 -8.64
C ALA A 213 -19.81 10.95 -7.38
N HIS A 214 -20.95 10.69 -6.71
CA HIS A 214 -21.29 11.37 -5.45
C HIS A 214 -20.37 10.95 -4.29
N ILE A 215 -20.07 9.66 -4.16
CA ILE A 215 -19.14 9.14 -3.15
C ILE A 215 -17.74 9.73 -3.38
N TRP A 216 -17.25 9.69 -4.61
CA TRP A 216 -15.94 10.20 -5.01
C TRP A 216 -15.81 11.71 -4.79
N LYS A 217 -16.85 12.48 -5.13
CA LYS A 217 -16.90 13.92 -4.84
C LYS A 217 -16.73 14.18 -3.34
N ARG A 218 -17.46 13.46 -2.49
CA ARG A 218 -17.33 13.59 -1.02
C ARG A 218 -15.94 13.19 -0.55
N LEU A 219 -15.43 12.07 -1.05
CA LEU A 219 -14.11 11.54 -0.67
C LEU A 219 -12.99 12.53 -1.04
N THR A 220 -12.98 13.03 -2.27
CA THR A 220 -12.00 14.03 -2.72
C THR A 220 -12.16 15.37 -2.01
N SER A 221 -13.39 15.83 -1.77
CA SER A 221 -13.64 17.09 -1.05
C SER A 221 -13.09 17.07 0.38
N ASN A 222 -13.19 15.92 1.07
CA ASN A 222 -12.71 15.77 2.44
C ASN A 222 -11.19 15.55 2.54
N ASN A 223 -10.53 15.24 1.43
CA ASN A 223 -9.12 14.83 1.40
C ASN A 223 -8.26 15.75 0.52
N ILE A 224 -8.67 17.01 0.28
CA ILE A 224 -7.84 17.98 -0.45
C ILE A 224 -6.50 18.16 0.27
N GLY A 225 -5.40 18.05 -0.48
CA GLY A 225 -4.03 18.07 0.05
C GLY A 225 -3.58 16.75 0.67
N LYS A 226 -4.43 15.72 0.71
CA LYS A 226 -4.09 14.38 1.18
C LYS A 226 -4.07 13.39 0.03
N ALA A 227 -3.39 12.27 0.23
CA ALA A 227 -3.35 11.19 -0.75
C ALA A 227 -4.56 10.26 -0.59
N LEU A 228 -5.06 9.75 -1.72
CA LEU A 228 -6.02 8.63 -1.74
C LEU A 228 -5.31 7.40 -2.31
N ALA A 229 -5.21 6.34 -1.51
CA ALA A 229 -4.59 5.11 -1.95
C ALA A 229 -5.56 4.30 -2.81
N ILE A 230 -5.05 3.81 -3.93
CA ILE A 230 -5.77 2.98 -4.89
C ILE A 230 -5.13 1.60 -4.80
N ALA A 231 -5.89 0.66 -4.24
CA ALA A 231 -5.41 -0.67 -3.95
C ALA A 231 -6.22 -1.72 -4.72
N ILE A 232 -5.53 -2.76 -5.17
CA ILE A 232 -6.15 -3.96 -5.74
C ILE A 232 -5.64 -5.13 -4.90
N ASP A 233 -6.56 -5.91 -4.35
CA ASP A 233 -6.25 -7.07 -3.49
C ASP A 233 -5.28 -6.71 -2.34
N ASN A 234 -5.52 -5.55 -1.69
CA ASN A 234 -4.72 -5.00 -0.60
C ASN A 234 -3.28 -4.60 -0.95
N ASN A 235 -2.93 -4.51 -2.24
CA ASN A 235 -1.67 -3.94 -2.70
C ASN A 235 -1.93 -2.57 -3.32
N VAL A 236 -1.15 -1.56 -2.94
CA VAL A 236 -1.29 -0.18 -3.43
C VAL A 236 -0.60 -0.04 -4.79
N TYR A 237 -1.37 0.38 -5.78
CA TYR A 237 -0.88 0.67 -7.13
C TYR A 237 -0.47 2.13 -7.26
N ALA A 238 -1.24 3.04 -6.67
CA ALA A 238 -0.94 4.45 -6.64
C ALA A 238 -1.57 5.12 -5.41
N ALA A 239 -1.00 6.24 -5.00
CA ALA A 239 -1.55 7.08 -3.93
C ALA A 239 -1.45 8.57 -4.32
N PRO A 240 -2.15 9.01 -5.39
CA PRO A 240 -2.07 10.40 -5.84
C PRO A 240 -2.65 11.36 -4.79
N MET A 241 -2.07 12.56 -4.74
CA MET A 241 -2.58 13.65 -3.91
C MET A 241 -3.81 14.29 -4.55
N VAL A 242 -4.87 14.47 -3.75
CA VAL A 242 -6.08 15.16 -4.20
C VAL A 242 -5.81 16.66 -4.22
N GLN A 243 -5.90 17.26 -5.41
CA GLN A 243 -5.64 18.70 -5.59
C GLN A 243 -6.91 19.54 -5.44
N ALA A 244 -8.06 18.99 -5.81
CA ALA A 244 -9.36 19.64 -5.73
C ALA A 244 -10.48 18.59 -5.63
N ALA A 245 -11.66 19.03 -5.22
CA ALA A 245 -12.86 18.20 -5.28
C ALA A 245 -13.17 17.82 -6.73
N ILE A 246 -13.40 16.54 -6.99
CA ILE A 246 -13.71 16.01 -8.32
C ILE A 246 -15.20 15.75 -8.40
N ASP A 247 -15.89 16.51 -9.26
CA ASP A 247 -17.30 16.33 -9.56
C ASP A 247 -17.50 15.74 -10.97
N GLY A 248 -18.61 15.04 -11.19
CA GLY A 248 -18.97 14.50 -12.51
C GLY A 248 -18.47 13.08 -12.82
N GLY A 249 -17.88 12.38 -11.85
CA GLY A 249 -17.61 10.93 -11.96
C GLY A 249 -16.52 10.55 -12.96
N LYS A 250 -15.69 11.50 -13.41
CA LYS A 250 -14.50 11.23 -14.21
C LYS A 250 -13.27 11.66 -13.44
N SER A 251 -12.26 10.78 -13.38
CA SER A 251 -11.03 11.07 -12.66
C SER A 251 -9.84 10.49 -13.41
N LEU A 252 -8.71 11.19 -13.36
CA LEU A 252 -7.43 10.68 -13.83
C LEU A 252 -6.64 10.17 -12.62
N ILE A 253 -6.08 8.96 -12.75
CA ILE A 253 -5.09 8.43 -11.82
C ILE A 253 -3.72 8.70 -12.42
N SER A 254 -2.96 9.55 -11.75
CA SER A 254 -1.55 9.79 -12.05
C SER A 254 -0.68 8.89 -11.17
N GLY A 255 0.47 8.47 -11.71
CA GLY A 255 1.45 7.62 -11.04
C GLY A 255 2.67 7.37 -11.91
N ASN A 256 3.66 6.64 -11.38
CA ASN A 256 4.85 6.27 -12.14
C ASN A 256 4.61 4.98 -12.96
N PHE A 257 3.65 5.05 -13.88
CA PHE A 257 3.25 3.92 -14.72
C PHE A 257 4.03 3.90 -16.04
N THR A 258 4.45 2.71 -16.44
CA THR A 258 4.76 2.44 -17.85
C THR A 258 3.47 2.38 -18.67
N ALA A 259 3.57 2.49 -20.00
CA ALA A 259 2.41 2.38 -20.87
C ALA A 259 1.71 1.02 -20.73
N GLU A 260 2.49 -0.04 -20.51
CA GLU A 260 1.99 -1.39 -20.29
C GLU A 260 1.31 -1.53 -18.92
N GLU A 261 1.90 -0.98 -17.85
CA GLU A 261 1.32 -0.96 -16.51
C GLU A 261 -0.01 -0.20 -16.47
N ALA A 262 -0.08 0.95 -17.14
CA ALA A 262 -1.32 1.73 -17.23
C ALA A 262 -2.42 0.96 -17.98
N ALA A 263 -2.06 0.27 -19.06
CA ALA A 263 -3.00 -0.57 -19.82
C ALA A 263 -3.49 -1.76 -18.99
N ASP A 264 -2.60 -2.45 -18.28
CA ASP A 264 -2.97 -3.56 -17.40
C ASP A 264 -3.85 -3.09 -16.26
N MET A 265 -3.51 -1.97 -15.61
CA MET A 265 -4.32 -1.41 -14.55
C MET A 265 -5.70 -0.98 -15.06
N ALA A 266 -5.81 -0.40 -16.25
CA ALA A 266 -7.12 -0.08 -16.85
C ALA A 266 -7.96 -1.33 -17.11
N ILE A 267 -7.35 -2.42 -17.58
CA ILE A 267 -8.01 -3.72 -17.77
C ILE A 267 -8.47 -4.27 -16.41
N ILE A 268 -7.61 -4.24 -15.38
CA ILE A 268 -7.96 -4.72 -14.03
C ILE A 268 -9.08 -3.88 -13.45
N ILE A 269 -9.04 -2.56 -13.55
CA ILE A 269 -10.11 -1.69 -13.03
C ILE A 269 -11.44 -2.00 -13.74
N LYS A 270 -11.39 -2.21 -15.06
CA LYS A 270 -12.58 -2.53 -15.86
C LYS A 270 -13.16 -3.91 -15.52
N ASN A 271 -12.30 -4.89 -15.23
CA ASN A 271 -12.70 -6.26 -14.90
C ASN A 271 -12.95 -6.47 -13.39
N GLY A 272 -12.42 -5.57 -12.55
CA GLY A 272 -12.44 -5.56 -11.09
C GLY A 272 -13.73 -5.02 -10.48
N ALA A 273 -14.80 -4.92 -11.29
CA ALA A 273 -16.17 -4.77 -10.83
C ALA A 273 -16.76 -6.11 -10.32
N LEU A 274 -15.92 -7.12 -10.03
CA LEU A 274 -16.36 -8.33 -9.36
C LEU A 274 -16.71 -7.99 -7.89
N PRO A 275 -17.87 -8.44 -7.37
CA PRO A 275 -18.27 -8.16 -6.00
C PRO A 275 -17.22 -8.69 -5.01
N LEU A 276 -16.98 -7.94 -3.91
CA LEU A 276 -15.98 -8.17 -2.85
C LEU A 276 -16.08 -9.53 -2.08
N HIS A 277 -16.81 -10.53 -2.58
CA HIS A 277 -17.04 -11.81 -1.90
C HIS A 277 -16.59 -13.06 -2.67
N THR A 278 -15.99 -12.96 -3.84
CA THR A 278 -15.59 -14.14 -4.62
C THR A 278 -14.13 -14.53 -4.40
N CYS A 279 -13.92 -15.55 -3.56
CA CYS A 279 -12.68 -16.32 -3.51
C CYS A 279 -12.61 -17.18 -4.78
N ILE A 280 -11.67 -16.91 -5.69
CA ILE A 280 -11.48 -17.73 -6.90
C ILE A 280 -10.61 -18.93 -6.51
N ILE A 281 -11.16 -20.13 -6.63
CA ILE A 281 -10.45 -21.40 -6.41
C ILE A 281 -10.18 -22.03 -7.78
N GLN A 282 -8.97 -21.83 -8.29
CA GLN A 282 -8.31 -22.59 -9.37
C GLN A 282 -8.85 -22.41 -10.81
N VAL A 283 -7.93 -22.21 -11.77
CA VAL A 283 -8.21 -22.22 -13.22
C VAL A 283 -7.27 -23.21 -13.90
N GLU A 284 -7.83 -24.18 -14.64
CA GLU A 284 -7.11 -25.02 -15.59
C GLU A 284 -7.06 -24.34 -16.97
N VAL A 285 -5.88 -24.32 -17.59
CA VAL A 285 -5.70 -23.84 -18.95
C VAL A 285 -5.80 -25.05 -19.90
N SER A 286 -6.92 -25.20 -20.60
CA SER A 286 -7.03 -26.17 -21.70
C SER A 286 -6.43 -25.58 -22.98
N ASN A 287 -5.26 -26.10 -23.37
CA ASN A 287 -4.76 -25.96 -24.74
C ASN A 287 -5.49 -26.99 -25.62
N ASN A 288 -6.41 -26.53 -26.48
CA ASN A 288 -6.91 -27.38 -27.56
C ASN A 288 -5.80 -27.56 -28.62
N LYS A 289 -5.48 -28.82 -28.92
CA LYS A 289 -4.70 -29.23 -30.10
C LYS A 289 -5.54 -29.17 -31.36
#